data_AF-A0A392PIH6-F1
#
_entry.id   AF-A0A392PIH6-F1
#
_cell.length_a   1.000
_cell.length_b   1.000
_cell.length_c   1.000
_cell.angle_alpha   90.00
_cell.angle_beta   90.00
_cell.angle_gamma   90.00
#
_symmetry.space_group_name_H-M   'P 1'
#
loop_
_entity.id
_entity.type
_entity.pdbx_description
1 polymer ?
#
loop_
_entity_poly.entity_id
_entity_poly.type
_entity_poly.pdbx_seq_one_letter_code
_entity_poly.pdbx_strand_id
1 'polypeptide(L)'
;WRKPQLILLDHGLYRELDFNTRANYAALWKALIFADANGIKECSIKLGVGEDLYPLFAGVLTMRPWNRVIDPSMDHLVIHGSESDRSELQIIG
;
A
#
# COMPACT_ATOMS: atom_id res chain seq x y z
N TRP A 1 -15.34 26.40 -27.47
CA TRP A 1 -15.13 25.04 -26.94
C TRP A 1 -14.27 25.12 -25.69
N ARG A 2 -14.70 24.55 -24.54
CA ARG A 2 -13.90 24.53 -23.30
C ARG A 2 -13.14 23.20 -23.20
N LYS A 3 -11.85 23.25 -22.88
CA LYS A 3 -11.01 22.06 -22.63
C LYS A 3 -11.16 21.59 -21.18
N PRO A 4 -11.03 20.28 -20.88
CA PRO A 4 -10.95 19.81 -19.51
C PRO A 4 -9.79 20.48 -18.76
N GLN A 5 -10.01 20.85 -17.50
CA GLN A 5 -8.99 21.43 -16.63
C GLN A 5 -8.92 20.63 -15.33
N LEU A 6 -7.71 20.30 -14.89
CA LEU A 6 -7.44 19.78 -13.55
C LEU A 6 -7.05 20.97 -12.67
N ILE A 7 -7.89 21.29 -11.69
CA ILE A 7 -7.67 22.40 -10.76
C ILE A 7 -7.52 21.80 -9.37
N LEU A 8 -6.34 21.99 -8.75
CA LEU A 8 -6.06 21.57 -7.38
C LEU A 8 -6.35 22.74 -6.44
N LEU A 9 -7.43 22.65 -5.68
CA LEU A 9 -7.89 23.74 -4.80
C LEU A 9 -7.23 23.72 -3.42
N ASP A 10 -6.96 22.53 -2.87
CA ASP A 10 -6.35 22.35 -1.55
C ASP A 10 -4.95 21.74 -1.66
N HIS A 11 -3.96 22.50 -1.20
CA HIS A 11 -2.53 22.18 -1.27
C HIS A 11 -1.77 22.54 0.02
N GLY A 12 -2.47 22.72 1.14
CA GLY A 12 -1.88 23.22 2.39
C GLY A 12 -1.04 22.21 3.19
N LEU A 13 -1.12 20.92 2.86
CA LEU A 13 -0.54 19.82 3.65
C LEU A 13 0.61 19.09 2.93
N TYR A 14 1.28 19.74 1.98
CA TYR A 14 2.43 19.13 1.32
C TYR A 14 3.64 19.07 2.24
N ARG A 15 4.33 17.93 2.15
CA ARG A 15 5.59 17.70 2.84
C ARG A 15 6.61 17.24 1.82
N GLU A 16 7.78 17.85 1.85
CA GLU A 16 8.93 17.29 1.14
C GLU A 16 9.41 16.03 1.88
N LEU A 17 9.42 14.92 1.17
CA LEU A 17 9.96 13.65 1.66
C LEU A 17 11.45 13.60 1.31
N ASP A 18 12.30 13.23 2.26
CA ASP A 18 13.71 13.02 2.01
C ASP A 18 13.96 11.82 1.08
N PHE A 19 15.19 11.70 0.57
CA PHE A 19 15.55 10.65 -0.36
C PHE A 19 15.31 9.24 0.19
N ASN A 20 15.66 8.98 1.46
CA ASN A 20 15.55 7.66 2.05
C ASN A 20 14.08 7.26 2.22
N THR A 21 13.23 8.18 2.67
CA THR A 21 11.79 7.93 2.76
C THR A 21 11.20 7.55 1.40
N ARG A 22 11.53 8.31 0.34
CA ARG A 22 11.05 8.01 -1.02
C ARG A 22 11.58 6.67 -1.54
N ALA A 23 12.87 6.39 -1.33
CA ALA A 23 13.50 5.15 -1.78
C ALA A 23 12.92 3.92 -1.05
N ASN A 24 12.74 3.99 0.27
CA ASN A 24 12.13 2.93 1.07
C ASN A 24 10.66 2.71 0.70
N TYR A 25 9.91 3.79 0.41
CA TYR A 25 8.52 3.66 -0.05
C TYR A 25 8.42 2.99 -1.43
N ALA A 26 9.31 3.33 -2.36
CA ALA A 26 9.39 2.65 -3.66
C ALA A 26 9.79 1.17 -3.51
N ALA A 27 10.75 0.87 -2.64
CA ALA A 27 11.16 -0.49 -2.32
C ALA A 27 10.03 -1.30 -1.65
N LEU A 28 9.24 -0.67 -0.78
CA LEU A 28 8.04 -1.27 -0.19
C LEU A 28 7.03 -1.68 -1.26
N TRP A 29 6.69 -0.78 -2.18
CA TRP A 29 5.78 -1.11 -3.29
C TRP A 29 6.31 -2.25 -4.16
N LYS A 30 7.62 -2.27 -4.42
CA LYS A 30 8.25 -3.39 -5.12
C LYS A 30 8.06 -4.70 -4.33
N ALA A 31 8.33 -4.71 -3.02
CA ALA A 31 8.18 -5.89 -2.19
C ALA A 31 6.72 -6.37 -2.12
N LEU A 32 5.75 -5.45 -2.05
CA LEU A 32 4.31 -5.75 -2.11
C LEU A 32 3.95 -6.43 -3.44
N ILE A 33 4.40 -5.90 -4.58
CA ILE A 33 4.11 -6.48 -5.90
C ILE A 33 4.66 -7.90 -6.01
N PHE A 34 5.87 -8.15 -5.49
CA PHE A 34 6.54 -9.45 -5.55
C PHE A 34 6.20 -10.40 -4.39
N ALA A 35 5.24 -10.06 -3.53
CA ALA A 35 4.88 -10.86 -2.35
C ALA A 35 6.09 -11.18 -1.43
N ASP A 36 7.08 -10.28 -1.38
CA ASP A 36 8.30 -10.43 -0.57
C ASP A 36 8.03 -9.98 0.88
N ALA A 37 7.59 -10.92 1.72
CA ALA A 37 7.27 -10.68 3.13
C ALA A 37 8.42 -10.04 3.92
N ASN A 38 9.67 -10.45 3.66
CA ASN A 38 10.84 -9.91 4.36
C ASN A 38 11.12 -8.48 3.91
N GLY A 39 11.07 -8.21 2.60
CA GLY A 39 11.21 -6.87 2.04
C GLY A 39 10.12 -5.91 2.53
N ILE A 40 8.87 -6.39 2.66
CA ILE A 40 7.76 -5.61 3.22
C ILE A 40 8.05 -5.23 4.68
N LYS A 41 8.46 -6.19 5.52
CA LYS A 41 8.81 -5.94 6.91
C LYS A 41 9.94 -4.92 7.03
N GLU A 42 11.04 -5.15 6.33
CA GLU A 42 12.22 -4.29 6.37
C GLU A 42 11.90 -2.84 5.95
N CYS A 43 11.20 -2.66 4.83
CA CYS A 43 10.85 -1.33 4.34
C CYS A 43 9.83 -0.63 5.25
N SER A 44 8.89 -1.37 5.83
CA SER A 44 7.91 -0.81 6.78
C SER A 44 8.60 -0.29 8.05
N ILE A 45 9.54 -1.05 8.61
CA ILE A 45 10.33 -0.63 9.78
C ILE A 45 11.13 0.63 9.45
N LYS A 46 11.76 0.71 8.27
CA LYS A 46 12.48 1.91 7.82
C LYS A 46 11.58 3.13 7.65
N LEU A 47 10.28 2.93 7.45
CA LEU A 47 9.27 3.99 7.40
C LEU A 47 8.68 4.34 8.78
N GLY A 48 9.19 3.71 9.85
CA GLY A 48 8.76 3.98 11.23
C GLY A 48 7.57 3.14 11.70
N VAL A 49 7.17 2.11 10.94
CA VAL A 49 6.14 1.16 11.37
C VAL A 49 6.74 0.21 12.41
N GLY A 50 6.02 -0.02 13.51
CA GLY A 50 6.44 -1.00 14.54
C GLY A 50 6.59 -2.41 13.97
N GLU A 51 7.48 -3.22 14.56
CA GLU A 51 7.85 -4.54 14.02
C GLU A 51 6.68 -5.52 13.90
N ASP A 52 5.63 -5.35 14.68
CA ASP A 52 4.43 -6.20 14.66
C ASP A 52 3.28 -5.60 13.83
N LEU A 53 3.45 -4.38 13.32
CA LEU A 53 2.40 -3.62 12.62
C LEU A 53 2.58 -3.60 11.09
N TYR A 54 3.67 -4.13 10.55
CA TYR A 54 3.87 -4.19 9.10
C TYR A 54 2.78 -4.95 8.33
N PRO A 55 2.14 -6.03 8.85
CA PRO A 55 1.06 -6.69 8.13
C PRO A 55 -0.19 -5.80 8.02
N LEU A 56 -0.50 -5.08 9.10
CA LEU A 56 -1.59 -4.10 9.11
C LEU A 56 -1.29 -2.94 8.16
N PHE A 57 -0.07 -2.42 8.19
CA PHE A 57 0.34 -1.33 7.30
C PHE A 57 0.25 -1.74 5.82
N ALA A 58 0.74 -2.94 5.48
CA ALA A 58 0.60 -3.49 4.14
C ALA A 58 -0.88 -3.66 3.76
N GLY A 59 -1.73 -4.12 4.68
CA GLY A 59 -3.15 -4.26 4.44
C GLY A 59 -3.89 -2.94 4.21
N VAL A 60 -3.53 -1.88 4.94
CA VAL A 60 -4.08 -0.53 4.72
C VAL A 60 -3.67 0.02 3.35
N LEU A 61 -2.42 -0.19 2.92
CA LEU A 61 -1.92 0.31 1.63
C LEU A 61 -2.54 -0.41 0.44
N THR A 62 -2.81 -1.71 0.58
CA THR A 62 -3.25 -2.57 -0.52
C THR A 62 -4.73 -2.87 -0.50
N MET A 63 -5.42 -2.55 0.61
CA MET A 63 -6.78 -2.99 0.88
C MET A 63 -6.92 -4.53 0.78
N ARG A 64 -5.89 -5.26 1.22
CA ARG A 64 -5.84 -6.72 1.20
C ARG A 64 -5.45 -7.29 2.56
N PRO A 65 -6.04 -8.41 3.01
CA PRO A 65 -5.58 -9.08 4.21
C PRO A 65 -4.18 -9.67 3.99
N TRP A 66 -3.42 -9.86 5.07
CA TRP A 66 -2.00 -10.26 4.99
C TRP A 66 -1.76 -11.50 4.14
N ASN A 67 -2.61 -12.53 4.27
CA ASN A 67 -2.51 -13.76 3.49
C ASN A 67 -2.65 -13.54 1.98
N ARG A 68 -3.38 -12.50 1.54
CA ARG A 68 -3.45 -12.10 0.13
C ARG A 68 -2.22 -11.33 -0.29
N VAL A 69 -1.71 -10.44 0.57
CA VAL A 69 -0.51 -9.63 0.27
C VAL A 69 0.73 -10.48 0.00
N ILE A 70 0.85 -11.65 0.64
CA ILE A 70 1.98 -12.58 0.46
C ILE A 70 1.66 -13.77 -0.45
N ASP A 71 0.53 -13.74 -1.15
CA ASP A 71 0.18 -14.77 -2.12
C ASP A 71 1.07 -14.61 -3.37
N PRO A 72 1.76 -15.67 -3.84
CA PRO A 72 2.68 -15.58 -4.98
C PRO A 72 1.98 -15.49 -6.35
N SER A 73 0.65 -15.56 -6.40
CA SER A 73 -0.13 -15.37 -7.63
C SER A 73 0.06 -13.97 -8.22
N MET A 74 0.01 -13.85 -9.55
CA MET A 74 0.28 -12.57 -10.23
C MET A 74 -0.77 -11.49 -9.94
N ASP A 75 -1.99 -11.90 -9.62
CA ASP A 75 -3.17 -11.06 -9.41
C ASP A 75 -3.55 -10.91 -7.93
N HIS A 76 -2.66 -11.29 -7.00
CA HIS A 76 -2.93 -11.29 -5.56
C HIS A 76 -3.40 -9.96 -4.96
N LEU A 77 -3.00 -8.83 -5.56
CA LEU A 77 -3.44 -7.48 -5.16
C LEU A 77 -4.67 -6.97 -5.93
N VAL A 78 -5.14 -7.66 -6.97
CA VAL A 78 -6.25 -7.20 -7.82
C VAL A 78 -7.57 -7.38 -7.12
N ILE A 79 -8.32 -6.30 -6.88
CA ILE A 79 -9.66 -6.35 -6.27
C ILE A 79 -10.72 -6.57 -7.35
N HIS A 80 -11.30 -7.77 -7.38
CA HIS A 80 -12.33 -8.14 -8.36
C HIS A 80 -13.73 -7.64 -7.97
N GLY A 81 -13.89 -7.11 -6.75
CA GLY A 81 -15.16 -6.59 -6.25
C GLY A 81 -16.20 -7.67 -5.96
N SER A 82 -15.74 -8.92 -5.80
CA SER A 82 -16.58 -10.05 -5.40
C SER A 82 -17.13 -9.85 -3.98
N GLU A 83 -18.17 -10.61 -3.62
CA GLU A 83 -18.70 -10.58 -2.25
C GLU A 83 -17.63 -10.98 -1.21
N SER A 84 -16.78 -11.95 -1.56
CA SER A 84 -15.61 -12.34 -0.76
C SER A 84 -14.64 -11.18 -0.55
N ASP A 85 -14.29 -10.43 -1.62
CA ASP A 85 -13.39 -9.28 -1.49
C ASP A 85 -13.99 -8.22 -0.55
N ARG A 86 -15.30 -7.98 -0.64
CA ARG A 86 -16.00 -7.00 0.22
C ARG A 86 -16.02 -7.44 1.67
N SER A 87 -16.20 -8.73 1.94
CA SER A 87 -16.14 -9.28 3.30
C SER A 87 -14.72 -9.20 3.87
N GLU A 88 -13.69 -9.47 3.07
CA GLU A 88 -12.27 -9.33 3.49
C GLU A 88 -11.94 -7.88 3.89
N LEU A 89 -12.50 -6.88 3.20
CA LEU A 89 -12.31 -5.45 3.51
C LEU A 89 -12.96 -5.01 4.82
N GLN A 90 -14.12 -5.59 5.18
CA GLN A 90 -14.82 -5.27 6.43
C GLN A 90 -14.05 -5.70 7.69
N ILE A 91 -13.06 -6.60 7.54
CA ILE A 91 -12.23 -7.09 8.65
C ILE A 91 -11.07 -6.11 8.96
N ILE A 92 -10.73 -5.22 8.02
CA ILE A 92 -9.60 -4.28 8.16
C ILE A 92 -10.03 -2.95 8.84
N GLY A 93 -11.33 -2.67 8.93
CA GLY A 93 -11.91 -1.48 9.58
C GLY A 93 -12.52 -1.78 10.94
#